data_AF-A0A956QF89-F1
#
_entry.id   AF-A0A956QF89-F1
#
_cell.length_a   1.000
_cell.length_b   1.000
_cell.length_c   1.000
_cell.angle_alpha   90.00
_cell.angle_beta   90.00
_cell.angle_gamma   90.00
#
_symmetry.space_group_name_H-M   'P 1'
#
loop_
_entity.id
_entity.type
_entity.pdbx_description
1 polymer ?
#
loop_
_entity_poly.entity_id
_entity_poly.type
_entity_poly.pdbx_seq_one_letter_code
_entity_poly.pdbx_strand_id
1 'polypeptide(L)'
;LRSLARLTAQLPYAREAAFRVWANRDTQAAAIVAAVDQARVGHVAWLLQRLGHSEAEAHELAWFEYALFVGMAQLDLPTAQRRRLRDLLERKVL
;
A
#
# COMPACT_ATOMS: atom_id res chain seq x y z
N LEU A 1 10.65 -1.25 13.22
CA LEU A 1 10.12 -0.06 12.50
C LEU A 1 11.15 0.58 11.56
N ARG A 2 12.33 1.05 11.99
CA ARG A 2 13.35 1.66 11.08
C ARG A 2 13.81 0.77 9.92
N SER A 3 13.93 -0.54 10.14
CA SER A 3 14.24 -1.53 9.09
C SER A 3 13.13 -1.63 8.05
N LEU A 4 11.87 -1.57 8.47
CA LEU A 4 10.69 -1.60 7.59
C LEU A 4 10.62 -0.33 6.73
N ALA A 5 10.85 0.85 7.33
CA ALA A 5 10.87 2.13 6.62
C ALA A 5 11.98 2.22 5.55
N ARG A 6 13.11 1.53 5.78
CA ARG A 6 14.22 1.43 4.82
C ARG A 6 13.90 0.48 3.67
N LEU A 7 13.19 -0.62 3.96
CA LEU A 7 12.72 -1.56 2.93
C LEU A 7 11.65 -0.92 2.05
N THR A 8 10.70 -0.19 2.63
CA THR A 8 9.68 0.52 1.86
C THR A 8 10.28 1.60 0.97
N ALA A 9 11.32 2.31 1.40
CA ALA A 9 12.00 3.31 0.55
C ALA A 9 12.66 2.71 -0.72
N GLN A 10 12.97 1.42 -0.72
CA GLN A 10 13.60 0.72 -1.84
C GLN A 10 12.59 0.02 -2.76
N LEU A 11 11.29 0.12 -2.46
CA LEU A 11 10.26 -0.50 -3.30
C LEU A 11 10.22 0.18 -4.68
N PRO A 12 10.03 -0.60 -5.75
CA PRO A 12 10.10 -0.09 -7.12
C PRO A 12 8.81 0.65 -7.53
N TYR A 13 8.53 1.78 -6.87
CA TYR A 13 7.32 2.58 -7.06
C TYR A 13 7.05 2.95 -8.53
N ALA A 14 8.11 3.25 -9.28
CA ALA A 14 8.02 3.55 -10.72
C ALA A 14 7.49 2.36 -11.54
N ARG A 15 7.86 1.12 -11.18
CA ARG A 15 7.36 -0.08 -11.88
C ARG A 15 5.90 -0.32 -11.56
N GLU A 16 5.52 -0.23 -10.29
CA GLU A 16 4.13 -0.34 -9.85
C GLU A 16 3.23 0.68 -10.57
N ALA A 17 3.67 1.94 -10.68
CA ALA A 17 2.97 2.97 -11.42
C ALA A 17 2.83 2.62 -12.92
N ALA A 18 3.90 2.13 -13.56
CA ALA A 18 3.87 1.73 -14.96
C ALA A 18 2.90 0.56 -15.22
N PHE A 19 2.88 -0.47 -14.37
CA PHE A 19 1.94 -1.59 -14.49
C PHE A 19 0.49 -1.14 -14.37
N ARG A 20 0.20 -0.18 -13.49
CA ARG A 20 -1.16 0.36 -13.34
C ARG A 20 -1.58 1.23 -14.53
N VAL A 21 -0.67 2.03 -15.09
CA VAL A 21 -0.93 2.76 -16.33
C VAL A 21 -1.22 1.79 -17.48
N TRP A 22 -0.49 0.68 -17.57
CA TRP A 22 -0.74 -0.36 -18.57
C TRP A 22 -2.11 -1.04 -18.36
N ALA A 23 -2.46 -1.38 -17.11
CA ALA A 23 -3.74 -1.98 -16.76
C ALA A 23 -4.96 -1.14 -17.17
N ASN A 24 -4.83 0.19 -17.30
CA ASN A 24 -5.92 1.04 -17.80
C ASN A 24 -6.29 0.77 -19.27
N ARG A 25 -5.44 0.07 -20.02
CA ARG A 25 -5.61 -0.19 -21.46
C ARG A 25 -5.60 -1.67 -21.83
N ASP A 26 -5.33 -2.55 -20.87
CA ASP A 26 -5.14 -4.00 -21.09
C ASP A 26 -5.88 -4.79 -20.01
N THR A 27 -6.86 -5.60 -20.44
CA THR A 27 -7.74 -6.34 -19.54
C THR A 27 -7.02 -7.48 -18.80
N GLN A 28 -6.00 -8.08 -19.41
CA GLN A 28 -5.20 -9.12 -18.77
C GLN A 28 -4.32 -8.50 -17.68
N ALA A 29 -3.67 -7.37 -17.98
CA ALA A 29 -2.90 -6.63 -16.99
C ALA A 29 -3.78 -6.14 -15.84
N ALA A 30 -4.99 -5.65 -16.11
CA ALA A 30 -5.95 -5.24 -15.09
C ALA A 30 -6.33 -6.40 -14.16
N ALA A 31 -6.59 -7.58 -14.70
CA ALA A 31 -6.91 -8.76 -13.89
C ALA A 31 -5.73 -9.17 -12.99
N ILE A 32 -4.49 -9.10 -13.50
CA ILE A 32 -3.30 -9.41 -12.71
C ILE A 32 -3.10 -8.38 -11.59
N VAL A 33 -3.22 -7.09 -11.89
CA VAL A 33 -3.11 -6.02 -10.87
C VAL A 33 -4.17 -6.21 -9.79
N ALA A 34 -5.41 -6.50 -10.15
CA ALA A 34 -6.47 -6.76 -9.18
C ALA A 34 -6.17 -7.98 -8.28
N ALA A 35 -5.66 -9.08 -8.84
CA ALA A 35 -5.28 -10.25 -8.06
C ALA A 35 -4.13 -9.95 -7.07
N VAL A 36 -3.14 -9.16 -7.50
CA VAL A 36 -2.03 -8.72 -6.64
C VAL A 36 -2.52 -7.78 -5.54
N ASP A 37 -3.45 -6.87 -5.86
CA ASP A 37 -4.05 -5.96 -4.89
C ASP A 37 -4.79 -6.73 -3.80
N GLN A 38 -5.61 -7.71 -4.18
CA GLN A 38 -6.32 -8.57 -3.23
C GLN A 38 -5.36 -9.36 -2.34
N ALA A 39 -4.28 -9.93 -2.90
CA ALA A 39 -3.29 -10.66 -2.12
C ALA A 39 -2.57 -9.76 -1.10
N ARG A 40 -2.21 -8.53 -1.50
CA ARG A 40 -1.55 -7.56 -0.61
C ARG A 40 -2.47 -7.09 0.50
N VAL A 41 -3.73 -6.75 0.18
CA VAL A 41 -4.74 -6.38 1.18
C VAL A 41 -4.99 -7.53 2.14
N GLY A 42 -5.16 -8.76 1.64
CA GLY A 42 -5.35 -9.94 2.47
C GLY A 42 -4.20 -10.16 3.46
N HIS A 43 -2.96 -9.90 3.03
CA HIS A 43 -1.81 -9.98 3.93
C HIS A 43 -1.84 -8.91 5.04
N VAL A 44 -2.19 -7.66 4.70
CA VAL A 44 -2.30 -6.58 5.69
C VAL A 44 -3.46 -6.86 6.66
N ALA A 45 -4.60 -7.33 6.17
CA ALA A 45 -5.74 -7.72 7.01
C ALA A 45 -5.35 -8.84 7.99
N TRP A 46 -4.62 -9.85 7.52
CA TRP A 46 -4.09 -10.91 8.38
C TRP A 46 -3.16 -10.36 9.48
N LEU A 47 -2.30 -9.38 9.17
CA LEU A 47 -1.47 -8.73 10.18
C LEU A 47 -2.31 -7.97 11.21
N LEU A 48 -3.33 -7.23 10.77
CA LEU A 48 -4.23 -6.47 11.65
C LEU A 48 -5.05 -7.38 12.58
N GLN A 49 -5.52 -8.53 12.09
CA GLN A 49 -6.20 -9.51 12.93
C GLN A 49 -5.29 -10.03 14.05
N ARG A 50 -3.99 -10.26 13.76
CA ARG A 50 -3.01 -10.66 14.78
C ARG A 50 -2.71 -9.58 15.81
N LEU A 51 -3.06 -8.33 15.52
CA LEU A 51 -2.98 -7.21 16.45
C LEU A 51 -4.27 -7.01 17.26
N GLY A 52 -5.29 -7.85 17.03
CA GLY A 52 -6.54 -7.87 17.81
C GLY A 52 -7.74 -7.22 17.14
N HIS A 53 -7.62 -6.74 15.89
CA HIS A 53 -8.77 -6.23 15.13
C HIS A 53 -9.71 -7.37 14.72
N SER A 54 -11.01 -7.07 14.64
CA SER A 54 -11.98 -8.00 14.07
C SER A 54 -11.71 -8.25 12.58
N GLU A 55 -12.22 -9.34 12.01
CA GLU A 55 -12.03 -9.65 10.59
C GLU A 55 -12.52 -8.53 9.66
N ALA A 56 -13.75 -8.04 9.90
CA ALA A 56 -14.35 -6.98 9.10
C ALA A 56 -13.54 -5.67 9.19
N GLU A 57 -13.20 -5.25 10.41
CA GLU A 57 -12.40 -4.05 10.65
C GLU A 57 -11.00 -4.17 10.06
N ALA A 58 -10.34 -5.32 10.22
CA ALA A 58 -9.03 -5.58 9.66
C ALA A 58 -9.04 -5.50 8.13
N HIS A 59 -10.10 -5.98 7.49
CA HIS A 59 -10.22 -5.91 6.03
C HIS A 59 -10.43 -4.47 5.54
N GLU A 60 -11.28 -3.69 6.21
CA GLU A 60 -11.49 -2.27 5.88
C GLU A 60 -10.21 -1.45 6.08
N LEU A 61 -9.56 -1.60 7.24
CA LEU A 61 -8.31 -0.91 7.55
C LEU A 61 -7.19 -1.30 6.56
N ALA A 62 -7.11 -2.57 6.18
CA ALA A 62 -6.15 -3.03 5.19
C ALA A 62 -6.34 -2.34 3.84
N TRP A 63 -7.58 -2.16 3.38
CA TRP A 63 -7.86 -1.41 2.16
C TRP A 63 -7.44 0.05 2.27
N PHE A 64 -7.70 0.72 3.38
CA PHE A 64 -7.31 2.12 3.57
C PHE A 64 -5.79 2.29 3.58
N GLU A 65 -5.08 1.47 4.34
CA GLU A 65 -3.61 1.49 4.40
C GLU A 65 -3.00 1.18 3.03
N TYR A 66 -3.54 0.17 2.34
CA TYR A 66 -3.05 -0.21 1.02
C TYR A 66 -3.30 0.88 -0.04
N ALA A 67 -4.50 1.45 -0.08
CA ALA A 67 -4.85 2.52 -1.01
C ALA A 67 -3.97 3.76 -0.79
N LEU A 68 -3.69 4.12 0.47
CA LEU A 68 -2.79 5.22 0.79
C LEU A 68 -1.35 4.93 0.34
N PHE A 69 -0.87 3.71 0.57
CA PHE A 69 0.46 3.28 0.12
C PHE A 69 0.60 3.36 -1.41
N VAL A 70 -0.38 2.85 -2.15
CA VAL A 70 -0.41 2.93 -3.62
C VAL A 70 -0.54 4.38 -4.09
N GLY A 71 -1.39 5.20 -3.45
CA GLY A 71 -1.52 6.62 -3.76
C GLY A 71 -0.19 7.37 -3.59
N MET A 72 0.55 7.13 -2.51
CA MET A 72 1.89 7.69 -2.32
C MET A 72 2.89 7.28 -3.40
N ALA A 73 2.76 6.06 -3.93
CA ALA A 73 3.62 5.56 -5.01
C ALA A 73 3.36 6.26 -6.35
N GLN A 74 2.10 6.63 -6.59
CA GLN A 74 1.65 7.23 -7.85
C GLN A 74 1.76 8.75 -7.86
N LEU A 75 1.62 9.39 -6.69
CA LEU A 75 1.75 10.83 -6.57
C LEU A 75 3.23 11.23 -6.55
N ASP A 76 3.60 12.17 -7.42
CA ASP A 76 4.93 12.80 -7.37
C ASP A 76 5.00 13.84 -6.23
N LEU A 77 4.87 13.33 -5.00
CA LEU A 77 4.94 14.17 -3.81
C LEU A 77 6.37 14.67 -3.60
N PRO A 78 6.56 15.99 -3.39
CA PRO A 78 7.81 16.55 -2.87
C PRO A 78 8.35 15.74 -1.70
N THR A 79 9.68 15.54 -1.66
CA THR A 79 10.37 14.71 -0.66
C THR A 79 9.98 15.06 0.78
N ALA A 80 9.76 16.34 1.09
CA ALA A 80 9.33 16.79 2.41
C ALA A 80 7.93 16.30 2.79
N GLN A 81 6.98 16.34 1.84
CA GLN A 81 5.61 15.86 2.05
C GLN A 81 5.58 14.33 2.14
N ARG A 82 6.37 13.63 1.31
CA ARG A 82 6.53 12.17 1.39
C ARG A 82 7.08 11.72 2.75
N ARG A 83 8.03 12.47 3.32
CA ARG A 83 8.55 12.21 4.68
C ARG A 83 7.47 12.43 5.73
N ARG A 84 6.78 13.57 5.68
CA ARG A 84 5.72 13.91 6.65
C ARG A 84 4.55 12.93 6.64
N LEU A 85 4.14 12.44 5.46
CA LEU A 85 3.08 11.44 5.35
C LEU A 85 3.48 10.11 6.01
N ARG A 86 4.73 9.68 5.83
CA ARG A 86 5.29 8.51 6.51
C ARG A 86 5.25 8.66 8.03
N ASP A 87 5.67 9.83 8.55
CA ASP A 87 5.66 10.09 9.99
C ASP A 87 4.23 10.12 10.57
N LEU A 88 3.23 10.51 9.79
CA LEU A 88 1.81 10.45 10.19
C LEU A 88 1.31 9.00 10.22
N LEU A 89 1.72 8.18 9.25
CA LEU A 89 1.35 6.77 9.19
C LEU A 89 1.94 5.95 10.33
N GLU A 90 3.22 6.15 10.65
CA GLU A 90 3.86 5.45 11.77
C GLU A 90 3.21 5.77 13.12
N ARG A 91 2.56 6.92 13.26
CA ARG A 91 1.81 7.31 14.47
C ARG A 91 0.41 6.72 14.56
N LYS A 92 -0.17 6.27 13.45
CA LYS A 92 -1.52 5.67 13.43
C LYS A 92 -1.55 4.20 13.83
N VAL A 93 -0.40 3.53 13.78
CA VAL A 93 -0.24 2.09 14.09
C VAL A 93 0.12 1.87 15.57
N LEU A 94 0.05 2.91 16.41
CA LEU A 94 0.22 2.89 17.87
C LEU A 94 -1.01 3.54 18.53
#